data_AF-A0A3C0C9S3-F1
#
_entry.id   AF-A0A3C0C9S3-F1
#
_cell.length_a   1.000
_cell.length_b   1.000
_cell.length_c   1.000
_cell.angle_alpha   90.00
_cell.angle_beta   90.00
_cell.angle_gamma   90.00
#
_symmetry.space_group_name_H-M   'P 1'
#
loop_
_entity.id
_entity.type
_entity.pdbx_description
1 polymer ?
#
loop_
_entity_poly.entity_id
_entity_poly.type
_entity_poly.pdbx_seq_one_letter_code
_entity_poly.pdbx_strand_id
1 'polypeptide(L)'
;MHVISAGHSRHLGPNLESDGVNFCVWCPGAKSIELLLFKTPEDCDPEVILLESDIFRSSYYWHVKVLDLKAGQIYAWRIREARDAA
;
A
#
# COMPACT_ATOMS: atom_id res chain seq x y z
N MET A 1 8.83 8.81 7.63
CA MET A 1 8.81 9.15 6.20
C MET A 1 9.65 8.15 5.46
N HIS A 2 9.00 7.10 4.97
CA HIS A 2 9.65 6.08 4.18
C HIS A 2 9.95 6.57 2.77
N VAL A 3 11.02 6.07 2.18
CA VAL A 3 11.26 6.19 0.74
C VAL A 3 10.41 5.14 0.04
N ILE A 4 9.64 5.55 -0.96
CA ILE A 4 8.75 4.67 -1.71
C ILE A 4 9.11 4.63 -3.19
N SER A 5 8.74 3.53 -3.85
CA SER A 5 8.75 3.39 -5.30
C SER A 5 7.45 2.73 -5.78
N ALA A 6 7.24 2.69 -7.10
CA ALA A 6 6.02 2.14 -7.70
C ALA A 6 5.70 0.72 -7.21
N GLY A 7 6.70 -0.13 -6.96
CA GLY A 7 6.47 -1.54 -6.65
C GLY A 7 5.85 -2.29 -7.84
N HIS A 8 5.13 -3.38 -7.56
CA HIS A 8 4.52 -4.20 -8.60
C HIS A 8 3.35 -5.07 -8.11
N SER A 9 2.54 -5.56 -9.05
CA SER A 9 1.39 -6.43 -8.80
C SER A 9 1.66 -7.93 -8.94
N ARG A 10 2.93 -8.40 -8.87
CA ARG A 10 3.28 -9.83 -9.07
C ARG A 10 2.70 -10.76 -8.01
N HIS A 11 2.63 -10.31 -6.76
CA HIS A 11 2.10 -11.05 -5.63
C HIS A 11 1.11 -10.16 -4.88
N LEU A 12 -0.05 -10.72 -4.54
CA LEU A 12 -1.03 -10.04 -3.69
C LEU A 12 -0.57 -10.05 -2.24
N GLY A 13 -0.94 -9.00 -1.50
CA GLY A 13 -0.53 -8.79 -0.12
C GLY A 13 0.87 -8.18 0.01
N PRO A 14 1.45 -8.23 1.22
CA PRO A 14 2.81 -7.80 1.49
C PRO A 14 3.79 -8.89 1.08
N ASN A 15 4.81 -8.52 0.31
CA ASN A 15 5.91 -9.39 -0.06
C ASN A 15 7.23 -8.79 0.45
N LEU A 16 7.95 -9.53 1.29
CA LEU A 16 9.26 -9.11 1.75
C LEU A 16 10.28 -9.27 0.61
N GLU A 17 10.99 -8.20 0.30
CA GLU A 17 12.05 -8.14 -0.70
C GLU A 17 13.37 -7.73 -0.06
N SER A 18 14.47 -7.78 -0.81
CA SER A 18 15.82 -7.53 -0.29
C SER A 18 16.01 -6.19 0.44
N ASP A 19 15.27 -5.17 0.02
CA ASP A 19 15.42 -3.76 0.36
C ASP A 19 14.13 -3.14 0.93
N GLY A 20 13.12 -3.96 1.26
CA GLY A 20 11.87 -3.46 1.83
C GLY A 20 10.70 -4.41 1.65
N VAL A 21 9.49 -3.85 1.66
CA VAL A 21 8.25 -4.62 1.46
C VAL A 21 7.49 -4.05 0.27
N ASN A 22 7.15 -4.91 -0.68
CA ASN A 22 6.21 -4.59 -1.76
C ASN A 22 4.80 -4.97 -1.33
N PHE A 23 3.92 -3.98 -1.22
CA PHE A 23 2.51 -4.20 -0.94
C PHE A 23 1.71 -4.20 -2.24
N CYS A 24 0.72 -5.08 -2.32
CA CYS A 24 -0.22 -5.13 -3.41
C CYS A 24 -1.62 -5.48 -2.91
N VAL A 25 -2.64 -4.80 -3.41
CA VAL A 25 -4.05 -5.09 -3.08
C VAL A 25 -4.92 -4.96 -4.32
N TRP A 26 -5.85 -5.89 -4.49
CA TRP A 26 -6.88 -5.79 -5.52
C TRP A 26 -8.00 -4.87 -5.03
N CYS A 27 -8.21 -3.76 -5.74
CA CYS A 27 -9.28 -2.82 -5.43
C CYS A 27 -9.69 -2.07 -6.72
N PRO A 28 -10.46 -2.71 -7.62
CA PRO A 28 -10.80 -2.14 -8.94
C PRO A 28 -11.59 -0.84 -8.82
N GLY A 29 -12.39 -0.74 -7.76
CA GLY A 29 -13.23 0.40 -7.49
C GLY A 29 -12.51 1.55 -6.81
N ALA A 30 -11.24 1.47 -6.40
CA ALA A 30 -10.63 2.63 -5.74
C ALA A 30 -10.24 3.73 -6.76
N LYS A 31 -10.49 5.00 -6.42
CA LYS A 31 -9.86 6.17 -7.08
C LYS A 31 -8.52 6.52 -6.44
N SER A 32 -8.42 6.34 -5.12
CA SER A 32 -7.19 6.43 -4.34
C SER A 32 -7.28 5.52 -3.13
N ILE A 33 -6.12 5.09 -2.63
CA ILE A 33 -6.00 4.22 -1.46
C ILE A 33 -4.81 4.66 -0.61
N GLU A 34 -4.93 4.48 0.71
CA GLU A 34 -3.85 4.74 1.65
C GLU A 34 -3.32 3.41 2.20
N LEU A 35 -1.99 3.27 2.19
CA LEU A 35 -1.29 2.29 3.02
C LEU A 35 -0.99 2.94 4.38
N LEU A 36 -1.50 2.33 5.44
CA LEU A 36 -1.30 2.76 6.83
C LEU A 36 -0.23 1.87 7.46
N LEU A 37 0.81 2.46 8.06
CA LEU A 37 1.89 1.75 8.75
C LEU A 37 1.89 2.13 10.22
N PHE A 38 1.77 1.12 11.09
CA PHE A 38 1.65 1.28 12.54
C PHE A 38 2.97 0.88 13.23
N LYS A 39 3.35 1.59 14.29
CA LYS A 39 4.56 1.24 15.06
C LYS A 39 4.31 0.09 16.02
N THR A 40 3.11 0.03 16.60
CA THR A 40 2.69 -1.00 17.56
C THR A 40 1.23 -1.40 17.31
N PRO A 41 0.75 -2.53 17.87
CA PRO A 41 -0.65 -2.93 17.73
C PRO A 41 -1.67 -1.92 18.29
N GLU A 42 -1.29 -1.13 19.29
CA GLU A 42 -2.12 -0.11 19.93
C GLU A 42 -1.97 1.28 19.30
N ASP A 43 -1.13 1.43 18.28
CA ASP A 43 -0.86 2.70 17.63
C ASP A 43 -2.12 3.23 16.94
N CYS A 44 -2.58 4.39 17.38
CA CYS A 44 -3.76 5.06 16.85
C CYS A 44 -3.41 6.16 15.82
N ASP A 45 -2.11 6.39 15.56
CA ASP A 45 -1.60 7.43 14.65
C ASP A 45 -0.60 6.84 13.64
N PRO A 46 -1.10 6.07 12.64
CA PRO A 46 -0.23 5.43 11.64
C PRO A 46 0.44 6.44 10.70
N GLU A 47 1.62 6.11 10.21
CA GLU A 47 2.18 6.77 9.02
C GLU A 47 1.30 6.44 7.81
N VAL A 48 0.90 7.47 7.06
CA VAL A 48 -0.03 7.35 5.93
C VAL A 48 0.72 7.56 4.62
N ILE A 49 0.66 6.57 3.73
CA ILE A 49 1.18 6.66 2.36
C ILE A 49 -0.03 6.69 1.42
N LEU A 50 -0.32 7.86 0.85
CA LEU A 50 -1.39 8.04 -0.13
C LEU A 50 -0.95 7.58 -1.52
N LEU A 51 -1.74 6.70 -2.13
CA LEU A 51 -1.58 6.23 -3.50
C LEU A 51 -2.76 6.76 -4.34
N GLU A 52 -2.49 7.78 -5.14
CA GLU A 52 -3.49 8.41 -6.03
C GLU A 52 -3.03 8.47 -7.49
N SER A 53 -1.73 8.27 -7.76
CA SER A 53 -1.16 8.26 -9.10
C SER A 53 -1.20 6.87 -9.75
N ASP A 54 -1.41 6.83 -11.06
CA ASP A 54 -1.42 5.58 -11.84
C ASP A 54 -0.08 4.81 -11.80
N ILE A 55 1.04 5.42 -11.39
CA ILE A 55 2.30 4.68 -11.20
C ILE A 55 2.20 3.59 -10.12
N PHE A 56 1.26 3.76 -9.17
CA PHE A 56 0.98 2.81 -8.10
C PHE A 56 -0.16 1.85 -8.45
N ARG A 57 -0.58 1.80 -9.72
CA ARG A 57 -1.72 1.00 -10.13
C ARG A 57 -1.49 0.31 -11.47
N SER A 58 -1.63 -1.01 -11.45
CA SER A 58 -1.64 -1.85 -12.66
C SER A 58 -3.01 -2.49 -12.81
N SER A 59 -3.82 -2.01 -13.75
CA SER A 59 -5.22 -2.44 -13.92
C SER A 59 -6.01 -2.29 -12.61
N TYR A 60 -6.47 -3.38 -12.00
CA TYR A 60 -7.25 -3.39 -10.76
C TYR A 60 -6.42 -3.52 -9.48
N TYR A 61 -5.10 -3.56 -9.60
CA TYR A 61 -4.18 -3.78 -8.50
C TYR A 61 -3.47 -2.49 -8.13
N TRP A 62 -3.59 -2.10 -6.87
CA TRP A 62 -2.79 -1.05 -6.26
C TRP A 62 -1.55 -1.65 -5.66
N HIS A 63 -0.41 -1.01 -5.85
CA HIS A 63 0.87 -1.48 -5.36
C HIS A 63 1.82 -0.34 -5.03
N VAL A 64 2.67 -0.57 -4.04
CA VAL A 64 3.75 0.34 -3.63
C VAL A 64 4.85 -0.49 -2.99
N LYS A 65 6.11 -0.13 -3.24
CA LYS A 65 7.24 -0.68 -2.48
C LYS A 65 7.76 0.36 -1.52
N VAL A 66 7.83 -0.02 -0.26
CA VAL A 66 8.32 0.82 0.83
C VAL A 66 9.67 0.29 1.27
N LEU A 67 10.70 1.11 1.13
CA LEU A 67 12.07 0.71 1.43
C LEU A 67 12.31 0.60 2.94
N ASP A 68 13.27 -0.25 3.30
CA ASP A 68 13.77 -0.50 4.65
C ASP A 68 12.77 -1.09 5.66
N LEU A 69 11.52 -1.33 5.26
CA LEU A 69 10.59 -2.11 6.05
C LEU A 69 11.06 -3.56 6.21
N LYS A 70 10.71 -4.15 7.36
CA LYS A 70 11.09 -5.51 7.74
C LYS A 70 9.85 -6.33 8.07
N ALA A 71 10.04 -7.65 8.15
CA ALA A 71 9.02 -8.56 8.67
C ALA A 71 8.56 -8.11 10.06
N GLY A 72 7.25 -8.18 10.30
CA GLY A 72 6.62 -7.71 11.54
C GLY A 72 6.00 -6.31 11.45
N GLN A 73 6.19 -5.57 10.35
CA GLN A 73 5.48 -4.32 10.13
C GLN A 73 3.96 -4.51 10.15
N ILE A 74 3.28 -3.78 11.02
CA ILE A 74 1.81 -3.78 11.12
C ILE A 74 1.26 -2.76 10.12
N TYR A 75 0.27 -3.17 9.34
CA TYR A 75 -0.28 -2.32 8.29
C TYR A 75 -1.78 -2.54 8.10
N ALA A 76 -2.43 -1.56 7.49
CA ALA A 76 -3.79 -1.65 6.99
C ALA A 76 -3.94 -0.90 5.67
N TRP A 77 -5.04 -1.15 4.98
CA TRP A 77 -5.46 -0.37 3.82
C TRP A 77 -6.67 0.48 4.17
N ARG A 78 -6.68 1.74 3.73
CA ARG A 78 -7.87 2.61 3.79
C ARG A 78 -8.25 3.06 2.40
N ILE A 79 -9.46 2.70 1.96
CA ILE A 79 -10.02 3.12 0.68
C ILE A 79 -10.66 4.50 0.88
N ARG A 80 -10.18 5.51 0.17
CA ARG A 80 -10.64 6.90 0.33
C ARG A 80 -11.86 7.22 -0.51
N GLU A 81 -11.84 6.74 -1.76
CA GLU A 81 -12.92 6.99 -2.72
C GLU A 81 -13.19 5.74 -3.55
N ALA A 82 -14.45 5.33 -3.60
CA ALA A 82 -14.92 4.38 -4.59
C ALA A 82 -15.20 5.15 -5.91
N ARG A 83 -14.77 4.57 -7.03
CA ARG A 83 -15.29 4.82 -8.36
C ARG A 83 -16.75 4.41 -8.32
N ASP A 84 -17.60 5.28 -8.85
CA ASP A 84 -19.01 4.99 -8.99
C ASP A 84 -19.16 3.65 -9.71
N ALA A 85 -19.99 2.76 -9.16
CA ALA A 85 -20.38 1.56 -9.86
C ALA A 85 -21.12 2.00 -11.12
N ALA A 86 -20.60 1.63 -12.30
CA ALA A 86 -21.31 1.79 -13.55
C ALA A 86 -22.59 0.94 -13.56
#